data_AF-A0A4Q2XKI9-F1
#
_entry.id   AF-A0A4Q2XKI9-F1
#
_cell.length_a   1.000
_cell.length_b   1.000
_cell.length_c   1.000
_cell.angle_alpha   90.00
_cell.angle_beta   90.00
_cell.angle_gamma   90.00
#
_symmetry.space_group_name_H-M   'P 1'
#
loop_
_entity.id
_entity.type
_entity.pdbx_description
1 polymer ?
#
loop_
_entity_poly.entity_id
_entity_poly.type
_entity_poly.pdbx_seq_one_letter_code
_entity_poly.pdbx_strand_id
1 'polypeptide(L)' 'MTDFPKDPAPNGTVTKQLIEQLRRHPKRVVFTEGEDLRVLQAAARLVELEAVAPILLGNRERIRN' A
#
# COMPACT_ATOMS: atom_id res chain seq x y z
N MET A 1 14.13 8.96 -15.77
CA MET A 1 13.89 7.51 -15.69
C MET A 1 14.03 7.16 -14.22
N THR A 2 12.91 7.00 -13.52
CA THR A 2 12.87 7.03 -12.05
C THR A 2 13.34 5.67 -11.50
N ASP A 3 14.55 5.62 -10.98
CA ASP A 3 15.10 4.46 -10.26
C ASP A 3 14.44 4.38 -8.88
N PHE A 4 13.24 3.80 -8.84
CA PHE A 4 12.72 3.26 -7.60
C PHE A 4 13.38 1.90 -7.37
N PRO A 5 14.11 1.69 -6.26
CA PRO A 5 14.69 0.39 -5.96
C PRO A 5 13.58 -0.66 -5.90
N LYS A 6 13.70 -1.67 -6.78
CA LYS A 6 12.70 -2.72 -6.99
C LYS A 6 12.63 -3.72 -5.83
N ASP A 7 13.60 -3.69 -4.93
CA ASP A 7 13.69 -4.58 -3.78
C ASP A 7 13.98 -3.80 -2.49
N PRO A 8 13.16 -3.95 -1.43
CA PRO A 8 13.47 -3.38 -0.14
C PRO A 8 14.69 -4.10 0.45
N ALA A 9 15.66 -3.30 0.90
CA ALA A 9 16.85 -3.72 1.64
C ALA A 9 16.55 -4.76 2.76
N PRO A 10 17.53 -5.60 3.16
CA PRO A 10 17.33 -6.83 3.93
C PRO A 10 16.84 -6.67 5.39
N ASN A 11 16.45 -5.46 5.82
CA ASN A 11 16.00 -5.15 7.18
C ASN A 11 14.48 -5.38 7.37
N GLY A 12 13.81 -6.01 6.40
CA GLY A 12 12.35 -6.16 6.33
C GLY A 12 11.70 -7.15 7.31
N THR A 13 12.41 -7.62 8.34
CA THR A 13 11.91 -8.68 9.25
C THR A 13 10.60 -8.30 9.93
N VAL A 14 10.49 -7.08 10.46
CA VAL A 14 9.28 -6.62 11.17
C VAL A 14 8.12 -6.41 10.19
N THR A 15 8.37 -5.73 9.07
CA THR A 15 7.34 -5.48 8.05
C THR A 15 6.83 -6.79 7.45
N LYS A 16 7.71 -7.76 7.17
CA LYS A 16 7.32 -9.08 6.64
C LYS A 16 6.41 -9.83 7.61
N GLN A 17 6.77 -9.88 8.89
CA GLN A 17 5.95 -10.53 9.93
C GLN A 17 4.57 -9.85 10.05
N LEU A 18 4.52 -8.51 10.01
CA LEU A 18 3.27 -7.77 10.04
C LEU A 18 2.39 -8.07 8.83
N ILE A 19 2.96 -8.11 7.62
CA ILE A 19 2.23 -8.45 6.40
C ILE A 19 1.65 -9.86 6.50
N GLU A 20 2.42 -10.85 6.97
CA GLU A 20 1.93 -12.22 7.16
C GLU A 20 0.75 -12.30 8.16
N GLN A 21 0.78 -11.52 9.23
CA GLN A 21 -0.34 -11.44 10.18
C GLN A 21 -1.57 -10.78 9.56
N LEU A 22 -1.38 -9.66 8.86
CA LEU A 22 -2.45 -8.91 8.23
C LEU A 22 -3.14 -9.71 7.13
N ARG A 23 -2.42 -10.54 6.35
CA ARG A 23 -3.03 -11.43 5.35
C ARG A 23 -4.09 -12.39 5.90
N ARG A 24 -3.94 -12.84 7.16
CA ARG A 24 -4.92 -13.73 7.80
C ARG A 24 -6.24 -13.02 8.14
N HIS A 25 -6.16 -11.73 8.44
CA HIS A 25 -7.32 -10.90 8.72
C HIS A 25 -7.07 -9.48 8.19
N PRO A 26 -7.27 -9.26 6.88
CA PRO A 26 -6.97 -7.98 6.25
C PRO A 26 -7.71 -6.85 6.97
N LYS A 27 -6.97 -5.79 7.31
CA LYS A 27 -7.54 -4.64 8.02
C LYS A 27 -7.95 -3.57 7.01
N ARG A 28 -9.01 -2.83 7.35
CA ARG A 28 -9.43 -1.67 6.57
C ARG A 28 -8.62 -0.47 7.03
N VAL A 29 -7.87 0.14 6.11
CA VAL A 29 -6.99 1.27 6.41
C VAL A 29 -7.40 2.45 5.53
N VAL A 30 -7.60 3.61 6.17
CA VAL A 30 -7.92 4.85 5.46
C VAL A 30 -6.63 5.55 5.08
N PHE A 31 -6.44 5.80 3.79
CA PHE A 31 -5.38 6.64 3.26
C PHE A 31 -5.96 8.02 2.95
N THR A 32 -5.59 9.01 3.76
CA THR A 32 -6.14 10.37 3.68
C THR A 32 -5.66 11.13 2.45
N GLU A 33 -4.43 10.85 2.01
CA GLU A 33 -3.78 11.45 0.83
C GLU A 33 -4.00 10.58 -0.42
N GLY A 34 -5.25 10.21 -0.71
CA GLY A 34 -5.58 9.27 -1.78
C GLY A 34 -5.25 9.77 -3.20
N GLU A 35 -4.91 11.05 -3.36
CA GLU A 35 -4.47 11.63 -4.65
C GLU A 35 -2.93 11.66 -4.80
N ASP A 36 -2.16 11.31 -3.76
CA ASP A 36 -0.70 11.23 -3.84
C ASP A 36 -0.28 9.90 -4.50
N LEU A 37 0.52 9.98 -5.56
CA LEU A 37 0.98 8.82 -6.33
C LEU A 37 1.70 7.77 -5.47
N ARG A 38 2.49 8.19 -4.48
CA ARG A 38 3.23 7.27 -3.60
C ARG A 38 2.28 6.51 -2.68
N VAL A 39 1.22 7.19 -2.23
CA VAL A 39 0.17 6.59 -1.41
C VAL A 39 -0.65 5.59 -2.22
N LEU A 40 -1.00 5.95 -3.46
CA LEU A 40 -1.67 5.04 -4.40
C LEU A 40 -0.83 3.79 -4.69
N GLN A 41 0.47 3.96 -4.96
CA GLN A 41 1.39 2.85 -5.18
C GLN A 41 1.51 1.94 -3.96
N ALA A 42 1.62 2.52 -2.75
CA ALA A 42 1.68 1.75 -1.52
C ALA A 42 0.37 0.98 -1.26
N ALA A 43 -0.78 1.63 -1.45
CA ALA A 43 -2.10 1.00 -1.30
C ALA A 43 -2.27 -0.14 -2.31
N ALA A 44 -1.92 0.06 -3.58
CA ALA A 44 -1.95 -0.98 -4.61
C ALA A 44 -1.06 -2.17 -4.22
N ARG A 45 0.17 -1.91 -3.75
CA ARG A 45 1.08 -2.98 -3.30
C ARG A 45 0.51 -3.77 -2.13
N LEU A 46 -0.14 -3.11 -1.17
CA LEU A 46 -0.75 -3.80 -0.03
C LEU A 46 -1.99 -4.62 -0.42
N VAL A 47 -2.70 -4.22 -1.48
CA VAL A 47 -3.78 -5.00 -2.09
C VAL A 47 -3.23 -6.24 -2.81
N GLU A 48 -2.16 -6.09 -3.60
CA GLU A 48 -1.48 -7.23 -4.25
C GLU A 48 -0.99 -8.28 -3.24
N LEU A 49 -0.57 -7.83 -2.06
CA LEU A 49 -0.15 -8.69 -0.96
C LEU A 49 -1.32 -9.28 -0.17
N GLU A 50 -2.58 -8.94 -0.50
CA GLU A 50 -3.80 -9.32 0.23
C GLU A 50 -3.76 -8.94 1.72
N ALA A 51 -2.96 -7.94 2.09
CA ALA A 51 -2.72 -7.60 3.49
C ALA A 51 -3.73 -6.57 4.02
N VAL A 52 -4.26 -5.70 3.14
CA VAL A 52 -5.08 -4.56 3.53
C VAL A 52 -6.24 -4.39 2.56
N ALA A 53 -7.39 -3.96 3.08
CA ALA A 53 -8.51 -3.44 2.31
C ALA A 53 -8.50 -1.90 2.38
N PRO A 54 -7.81 -1.19 1.46
CA PRO A 54 -7.61 0.24 1.56
C PRO A 54 -8.91 1.02 1.28
N ILE A 55 -9.06 2.16 1.95
CA ILE A 55 -10.08 3.17 1.68
C ILE A 55 -9.31 4.45 1.32
N LEU A 56 -9.43 4.90 0.08
CA LEU A 56 -8.77 6.12 -0.40
C LEU A 56 -9.72 7.30 -0.22
N LEU A 57 -9.23 8.39 0.40
CA LEU A 57 -9.95 9.66 0.47
C LEU A 57 -9.41 10.61 -0.61
N GLY A 58 -10.32 11.30 -1.29
CA GLY A 58 -10.00 12.28 -2.33
C GLY A 58 -11.04 12.32 -3.43
N ASN A 59 -10.79 13.12 -4.46
CA ASN A 59 -11.63 13.21 -5.64
C ASN A 59 -11.51 11.93 -6.48
N ARG A 60 -12.62 11.23 -6.66
CA ARG A 60 -12.67 9.94 -7.38
C ARG A 60 -12.12 10.01 -8.80
N GLU A 61 -12.37 11.10 -9.53
CA GLU A 61 -11.89 11.26 -10.91
C GLU A 61 -10.37 11.44 -10.94
N ARG A 62 -9.81 12.21 -9.99
CA ARG A 62 -8.36 12.39 -9.87
C ARG A 62 -7.63 11.10 -9.48
N ILE A 63 -8.28 10.26 -8.67
CA ILE A 63 -7.73 8.97 -8.21
C ILE A 63 -7.75 7.92 -9.34
N ARG A 64 -8.71 7.99 -10.26
CA ARG A 64 -8.92 6.96 -11.30
C ARG A 64 -8.07 7.17 -12.55
N ASN A 65 -7.67 8.41 -12.83
CA ASN A 65 -6.87 8.79 -14.00
C ASN A 65 -5.39 8.40 -13.85
#